data_AF-A0A3E4P8B4-F1
#
_entry.id   AF-A0A3E4P8B4-F1
#
_cell.length_a   1.000
_cell.length_b   1.000
_cell.length_c   1.000
_cell.angle_alpha   90.00
_cell.angle_beta   90.00
_cell.angle_gamma   90.00
#
_symmetry.space_group_name_H-M   'P 1'
#
loop_
_entity.id
_entity.type
_entity.pdbx_description
1 polymer ?
#
loop_
_entity_poly.entity_id
_entity_poly.type
_entity_poly.pdbx_seq_one_letter_code
_entity_poly.pdbx_strand_id
1 'polypeptide(L)'
;MKKIKSYTGIWNVEKVLYAINDFNLPFPVTFTQITWFVITEFIIILFGDMPPLSMIEGAFLKYFGIPVALTWFMSQKTFDGKKPYSFLKSQITYALRPKITYAGKAVKLHEQTLNETITAVRSVNYVPDK
;
A
#
# COMPACT_ATOMS: atom_id res chain seq x y z
N MET A 1 1.71 27.61 13.68
CA MET A 1 0.28 27.71 13.30
C MET A 1 -0.21 26.35 12.82
N LYS A 2 -1.28 25.77 13.41
CA LYS A 2 -1.86 24.50 12.91
C LYS A 2 -2.51 24.77 11.54
N LYS A 3 -2.04 24.11 10.47
CA LYS A 3 -2.69 24.18 9.16
C LYS A 3 -4.09 23.56 9.26
N ILE A 4 -5.13 24.37 9.02
CA ILE A 4 -6.51 23.90 8.91
C ILE A 4 -6.59 22.97 7.69
N LYS A 5 -7.13 21.76 7.87
CA LYS A 5 -7.28 20.82 6.75
C LYS A 5 -8.44 21.26 5.87
N SER A 6 -8.23 21.29 4.55
CA SER A 6 -9.31 21.51 3.59
C SER A 6 -10.25 20.31 3.56
N TYR A 7 -11.53 20.55 3.26
CA TYR A 7 -12.52 19.46 3.10
C TYR A 7 -12.07 18.41 2.07
N THR A 8 -11.44 18.84 0.97
CA THR A 8 -10.83 17.93 -0.02
C THR A 8 -9.81 16.96 0.59
N GLY A 9 -8.98 17.46 1.52
CA GLY A 9 -7.99 16.65 2.22
C GLY A 9 -8.56 15.76 3.32
N ILE A 10 -9.73 16.10 3.86
CA ILE A 10 -10.46 15.28 4.85
C ILE A 10 -11.13 14.09 4.14
N TRP A 11 -11.77 14.34 2.99
CA TRP A 11 -12.55 13.35 2.26
C TRP A 11 -11.76 12.54 1.21
N ASN A 12 -10.44 12.77 1.08
CA ASN A 12 -9.55 12.06 0.15
C ASN A 12 -10.09 12.03 -1.30
N VAL A 13 -10.66 13.16 -1.73
CA VAL A 13 -11.23 13.31 -3.07
C VAL A 13 -10.10 13.25 -4.09
N GLU A 14 -10.26 12.43 -5.13
CA GLU A 14 -9.27 12.37 -6.21
C GLU A 14 -9.25 13.67 -7.00
N LYS A 15 -8.04 14.10 -7.35
CA LYS A 15 -7.88 15.14 -8.34
C LYS A 15 -8.20 14.53 -9.71
N VAL A 16 -9.07 15.21 -10.44
CA VAL A 16 -9.48 14.88 -11.80
C VAL A 16 -8.94 15.96 -12.72
N LEU A 17 -8.44 15.55 -13.86
CA LEU A 17 -7.83 16.42 -14.86
C LEU A 17 -8.73 16.44 -16.10
N TYR A 18 -9.16 17.64 -16.47
CA TYR A 18 -10.08 17.89 -17.59
C TYR A 18 -9.37 18.48 -18.82
N ALA A 19 -8.27 19.21 -18.58
CA ALA A 19 -7.46 19.84 -19.61
C ALA A 19 -5.98 19.78 -19.25
N ILE A 20 -5.12 19.68 -20.26
CA ILE A 20 -3.68 19.87 -20.14
C ILE A 20 -3.35 21.16 -20.89
N ASN A 21 -2.95 22.19 -20.16
CA ASN A 21 -2.79 23.54 -20.70
C ASN A 21 -4.08 23.97 -21.43
N ASP A 22 -4.03 24.16 -22.75
CA ASP A 22 -5.17 24.56 -23.59
C ASP A 22 -5.89 23.37 -24.25
N PHE A 23 -5.39 22.14 -24.08
CA PHE A 23 -6.00 20.95 -24.67
C PHE A 23 -7.04 20.35 -23.71
N ASN A 24 -8.31 20.42 -24.08
CA ASN A 24 -9.38 19.71 -23.37
C ASN A 24 -9.31 18.23 -23.67
N LEU A 25 -9.25 17.38 -22.64
CA LEU A 25 -9.31 15.94 -22.85
C LEU A 25 -10.73 15.54 -23.30
N PRO A 26 -10.85 14.55 -24.19
CA PRO A 26 -12.14 14.02 -24.62
C PRO A 26 -12.94 13.40 -23.46
N PHE A 27 -12.26 12.99 -22.39
CA PHE A 27 -12.86 12.50 -21.16
C PHE A 27 -11.99 12.92 -19.96
N PRO A 28 -12.58 13.14 -18.78
CA PRO A 28 -11.82 13.45 -17.58
C PRO A 28 -10.99 12.24 -17.13
N VAL A 29 -9.74 12.48 -16.74
CA VAL A 29 -8.83 11.42 -16.27
C VAL A 29 -8.37 11.73 -14.86
N THR A 30 -8.37 10.74 -13.96
CA THR A 30 -7.88 10.94 -12.60
C THR A 30 -6.36 10.79 -12.53
N PHE A 31 -5.69 11.47 -11.59
CA PHE A 31 -4.25 11.30 -11.38
C PHE A 31 -3.87 9.84 -11.09
N THR A 32 -4.75 9.09 -10.44
CA THR A 32 -4.55 7.65 -10.15
C THR A 32 -4.52 6.84 -11.45
N GLN A 33 -5.43 7.11 -12.40
CA GLN A 33 -5.45 6.44 -13.71
C GLN A 33 -4.18 6.72 -14.51
N ILE A 34 -3.75 7.99 -14.57
CA ILE A 34 -2.50 8.39 -15.25
C ILE A 34 -1.30 7.67 -14.62
N THR A 35 -1.24 7.63 -13.29
CA THR A 35 -0.13 6.99 -12.57
C THR A 35 -0.04 5.50 -12.90
N TRP A 36 -1.17 4.78 -12.86
CA TRP A 36 -1.19 3.36 -13.23
C TRP A 36 -0.84 3.13 -14.70
N PHE A 37 -1.23 4.05 -15.58
CA PHE A 37 -0.96 3.94 -17.01
C PHE A 37 0.54 3.98 -17.25
N VAL A 38 1.19 5.03 -16.74
CA VAL A 38 2.63 5.25 -16.87
C VAL A 38 3.43 4.11 -16.21
N ILE A 39 3.05 3.67 -15.01
CA ILE A 39 3.73 2.56 -14.34
C ILE A 39 3.62 1.26 -15.16
N THR A 40 2.43 0.96 -15.68
CA THR A 40 2.21 -0.26 -16.46
C THR A 40 2.96 -0.22 -17.78
N GLU A 41 2.91 0.91 -18.48
CA GLU A 41 3.66 1.11 -19.72
C GLU A 41 5.17 0.96 -19.48
N PHE A 42 5.70 1.57 -18.42
CA PHE A 42 7.10 1.43 -18.05
C PHE A 42 7.49 -0.02 -17.75
N ILE A 43 6.63 -0.78 -17.04
CA ILE A 43 6.83 -2.21 -16.82
C ILE A 43 6.83 -2.97 -18.15
N ILE A 44 5.89 -2.70 -19.06
CA ILE A 44 5.84 -3.40 -20.35
C ILE A 44 7.08 -3.10 -21.21
N ILE A 45 7.62 -1.88 -21.15
CA ILE A 45 8.87 -1.53 -21.84
C ILE A 45 10.05 -2.29 -21.22
N LEU A 46 10.18 -2.30 -19.89
CA LEU A 46 11.29 -2.99 -19.20
C LEU A 46 11.23 -4.51 -19.33
N PHE A 47 10.03 -5.08 -19.32
CA PHE A 47 9.77 -6.52 -19.31
C PHE A 47 9.29 -7.04 -20.68
N GLY A 48 9.39 -6.23 -21.73
CA GLY A 48 8.78 -6.49 -23.03
C GLY A 48 9.29 -7.73 -23.74
N ASP A 49 10.54 -8.12 -23.46
CA ASP A 49 11.20 -9.29 -24.06
C ASP A 49 11.00 -10.57 -23.25
N MET A 50 10.40 -10.49 -22.06
CA MET A 50 10.09 -11.68 -21.26
C MET A 50 8.74 -12.29 -21.67
N PRO A 51 8.65 -13.61 -21.88
CA PRO A 51 7.36 -14.28 -22.06
C PRO A 51 6.55 -14.15 -20.76
N PRO A 52 5.22 -13.93 -20.81
CA PRO A 52 4.31 -13.96 -21.97
C PRO A 52 4.20 -12.63 -22.78
N LEU A 53 4.84 -11.54 -22.35
CA LEU A 53 4.72 -10.23 -23.02
C LEU A 53 5.43 -10.17 -24.39
N SER A 54 6.49 -10.97 -24.58
CA SER A 54 7.19 -11.10 -25.86
C SER A 54 6.39 -11.87 -26.92
N MET A 55 5.38 -12.64 -26.52
CA MET A 55 4.52 -13.42 -27.43
C MET A 55 3.39 -12.58 -28.04
N ILE A 56 3.25 -11.31 -27.64
CA ILE A 56 2.19 -10.42 -28.12
C ILE A 56 2.76 -9.57 -29.27
N GLU A 57 2.42 -9.93 -30.50
CA GLU A 57 2.91 -9.26 -31.72
C GLU A 57 2.28 -7.87 -31.95
N GLY A 58 1.08 -7.64 -31.42
CA GLY A 58 0.37 -6.38 -31.61
C GLY A 58 0.94 -5.24 -30.75
N ALA A 59 1.69 -4.31 -31.36
CA ALA A 59 2.24 -3.15 -30.65
C ALA A 59 1.17 -2.29 -29.97
N PHE A 60 0.05 -2.03 -30.65
CA PHE A 60 -1.06 -1.28 -30.05
C PHE A 60 -1.68 -2.02 -28.85
N LEU A 61 -1.93 -3.32 -28.99
CA LEU A 61 -2.50 -4.11 -27.90
C LEU A 61 -1.54 -4.18 -26.70
N LYS A 62 -0.24 -4.37 -26.98
CA LYS A 62 0.80 -4.48 -25.97
C LYS A 62 1.00 -3.19 -25.19
N TYR A 63 1.21 -2.07 -25.87
CA TYR A 63 1.58 -0.80 -25.23
C TYR A 63 0.40 0.12 -24.91
N PHE A 64 -0.77 -0.07 -25.53
CA PHE A 64 -1.94 0.73 -25.24
C PHE A 64 -3.07 -0.12 -24.62
N GLY A 65 -3.40 -1.26 -25.23
CA GLY A 65 -4.50 -2.11 -24.77
C GLY A 65 -4.31 -2.64 -23.35
N ILE A 66 -3.17 -3.27 -23.06
CA ILE A 66 -2.88 -3.84 -21.73
C ILE A 66 -2.82 -2.73 -20.67
N PRO A 67 -2.08 -1.61 -20.86
CA PRO A 67 -2.11 -0.50 -19.90
C PRO A 67 -3.49 0.10 -19.67
N VAL A 68 -4.30 0.29 -20.70
CA VAL A 68 -5.68 0.80 -20.55
C VAL A 68 -6.56 -0.19 -19.77
N ALA A 69 -6.49 -1.48 -20.09
CA ALA A 69 -7.25 -2.49 -19.36
C ALA A 69 -6.84 -2.56 -17.88
N LEU A 70 -5.54 -2.50 -17.59
CA LEU A 70 -5.03 -2.55 -16.22
C LEU A 70 -5.39 -1.29 -15.44
N THR A 71 -5.26 -0.11 -16.05
CA THR A 71 -5.64 1.16 -15.40
C THR A 71 -7.12 1.22 -15.08
N TRP A 72 -7.97 0.79 -16.02
CA TRP A 72 -9.39 0.66 -15.79
C TRP A 72 -9.67 -0.29 -14.62
N PHE A 73 -9.06 -1.48 -14.61
CA PHE A 73 -9.20 -2.45 -13.52
C PHE A 73 -8.78 -1.89 -12.16
N MET A 74 -7.60 -1.26 -12.09
CA MET A 74 -7.09 -0.64 -10.86
C MET A 74 -7.94 0.55 -10.40
N SER A 75 -8.59 1.27 -11.32
CA SER A 75 -9.47 2.39 -10.97
C SER A 75 -10.77 1.94 -10.29
N GLN A 76 -11.23 0.72 -10.57
CA GLN A 76 -12.47 0.18 -10.00
C GLN A 76 -12.25 -0.60 -8.70
N LYS A 77 -11.07 -1.20 -8.54
CA LYS A 77 -10.80 -2.09 -7.40
C LYS A 77 -10.37 -1.33 -6.15
N THR A 78 -10.89 -1.77 -5.02
CA THR A 78 -10.41 -1.40 -3.69
C THR A 78 -9.80 -2.64 -3.03
N PHE A 79 -8.62 -2.48 -2.45
CA PHE A 79 -7.92 -3.53 -1.69
C PHE A 79 -7.93 -3.13 -0.22
N ASP A 80 -8.53 -3.96 0.65
CA ASP A 80 -8.63 -3.67 2.09
C ASP A 80 -9.25 -2.28 2.37
N GLY A 81 -10.31 -1.94 1.62
CA GLY A 81 -10.99 -0.63 1.69
C GLY A 81 -10.14 0.57 1.22
N LYS A 82 -8.94 0.33 0.69
CA LYS A 82 -8.01 1.35 0.21
C LYS A 82 -7.91 1.31 -1.30
N LYS A 83 -7.54 2.44 -1.88
CA LYS A 83 -7.13 2.51 -3.28
C LYS A 83 -5.87 1.68 -3.50
N PRO A 84 -5.66 1.08 -4.69
CA PRO A 84 -4.53 0.17 -4.92
C PRO A 84 -3.16 0.79 -4.61
N TYR A 85 -2.94 2.06 -4.95
CA TYR A 85 -1.69 2.77 -4.60
C TYR A 85 -1.49 2.91 -3.08
N SER A 86 -2.56 3.25 -2.34
CA SER A 86 -2.50 3.38 -0.88
C SER A 86 -2.29 2.02 -0.21
N PHE A 87 -2.91 0.98 -0.75
CA PHE A 87 -2.67 -0.40 -0.32
C PHE A 87 -1.21 -0.79 -0.49
N LEU A 88 -0.63 -0.61 -1.69
CA LEU A 88 0.79 -0.90 -1.94
C LEU A 88 1.71 -0.12 -1.00
N LYS A 89 1.46 1.19 -0.83
CA LYS A 89 2.21 2.01 0.13
C LYS A 89 2.15 1.42 1.54
N SER A 90 0.98 0.97 1.97
CA SER A 90 0.81 0.36 3.30
C SER A 90 1.55 -0.97 3.42
N GLN A 91 1.54 -1.81 2.38
CA GLN A 91 2.27 -3.08 2.35
C GLN A 91 3.78 -2.86 2.41
N ILE A 92 4.32 -1.92 1.62
CA ILE A 92 5.75 -1.58 1.63
C ILE A 92 6.15 -1.01 2.99
N THR A 93 5.34 -0.09 3.55
CA THR A 93 5.61 0.49 4.87
C THR A 93 5.59 -0.57 5.95
N TYR A 94 4.65 -1.52 5.88
CA TYR A 94 4.57 -2.64 6.81
C TYR A 94 5.78 -3.57 6.69
N ALA A 95 6.21 -3.89 5.46
CA ALA A 95 7.37 -4.74 5.21
C ALA A 95 8.68 -4.13 5.75
N LEU A 96 8.84 -2.80 5.62
CA LEU A 96 10.01 -2.06 6.12
C LEU A 96 9.94 -1.75 7.62
N ARG A 97 8.76 -1.89 8.25
CA ARG A 97 8.57 -1.56 9.67
C ARG A 97 9.23 -2.60 10.57
N PRO A 98 9.95 -2.20 11.64
CA PRO A 98 10.44 -3.13 12.64
C PRO A 98 9.28 -3.89 13.31
N LYS A 99 9.34 -5.22 13.31
CA LYS A 99 8.28 -6.08 13.87
C LYS A 99 8.31 -6.14 15.40
N ILE A 100 9.47 -5.88 16.01
CA ILE A 100 9.65 -5.84 17.47
C ILE A 100 9.84 -4.38 17.87
N THR A 101 8.86 -3.84 18.60
CA THR A 101 8.89 -2.46 19.07
C THR A 101 8.43 -2.35 20.52
N TYR A 102 9.07 -1.48 21.30
CA TYR A 102 8.63 -1.06 22.63
C TYR A 102 8.45 0.47 22.62
N ALA A 103 7.30 0.96 23.09
CA ALA A 103 6.95 2.39 23.08
C ALA A 103 7.17 3.08 21.71
N GLY A 104 6.92 2.35 20.60
CA GLY A 104 7.09 2.85 19.23
C GLY A 104 8.54 2.88 18.72
N LYS A 105 9.52 2.45 19.50
CA LYS A 105 10.93 2.32 19.09
C LYS A 105 11.26 0.87 18.77
N ALA A 106 12.08 0.65 17.75
CA ALA A 106 12.60 -0.68 17.44
C ALA A 106 13.48 -1.19 18.59
N VAL A 107 13.26 -2.43 19.02
CA VAL A 107 14.04 -3.05 20.10
C VAL A 107 14.60 -4.38 19.62
N LYS A 108 15.86 -4.65 19.95
CA LYS A 108 16.47 -5.98 19.81
C LYS A 108 16.25 -6.71 21.13
N LEU A 109 15.55 -7.84 21.08
CA LEU A 109 15.43 -8.72 22.24
C LEU A 109 16.77 -9.43 22.47
N HIS A 110 17.16 -9.54 23.72
CA HIS A 110 18.31 -10.32 24.14
C HIS A 110 17.84 -11.40 25.09
N GLU A 111 18.18 -12.65 24.81
CA GLU A 111 17.90 -13.76 25.71
C GLU A 111 18.94 -13.75 26.82
N GLN A 112 18.48 -13.67 28.06
CA GLN A 112 19.31 -13.80 29.25
C GLN A 112 18.87 -15.05 30.01
N THR A 113 19.81 -15.93 30.32
CA THR A 113 19.58 -17.08 31.20
C THR A 113 19.81 -16.64 32.65
N LEU A 114 18.73 -16.53 33.42
CA LEU A 114 18.80 -16.15 34.83
C LEU A 114 19.01 -17.42 35.69
N ASN A 115 20.22 -17.60 36.22
CA ASN A 115 20.57 -18.65 37.19
C ASN A 115 20.43 -18.13 38.63
N GLU A 116 19.30 -17.52 38.97
CA GLU A 116 19.00 -17.09 40.34
C GLU A 116 18.07 -18.09 41.02
N THR A 117 18.23 -18.29 42.34
CA THR A 117 17.28 -19.06 43.15
C THR A 117 15.93 -18.33 43.20
N ILE A 118 14.97 -18.78 42.39
CA ILE A 118 13.62 -18.22 42.36
C ILE A 118 12.80 -18.86 43.49
N THR A 119 12.45 -18.06 44.51
CA THR A 119 11.51 -18.51 45.56
C THR A 119 10.08 -18.40 45.03
N ALA A 120 9.49 -19.52 44.63
CA ALA A 120 8.09 -19.59 44.24
C ALA A 120 7.20 -19.72 45.49
N VAL A 121 6.31 -18.75 45.73
CA VAL A 121 5.34 -18.80 46.83
C VAL A 121 3.95 -19.04 46.26
N ARG A 122 3.25 -20.07 46.77
CA ARG A 122 1.87 -20.37 46.42
C ARG A 122 0.92 -19.57 47.31
N SER A 123 0.04 -18.75 46.74
CA SER A 123 -1.07 -18.18 47.51
C SER A 123 -2.11 -19.27 47.77
N VAL A 124 -2.32 -19.61 49.05
CA VAL A 124 -3.43 -20.47 49.47
C VAL A 124 -4.53 -19.57 50.01
N ASN A 125 -5.68 -19.56 49.35
CA ASN A 125 -6.87 -18.95 49.92
C ASN A 125 -7.35 -19.86 51.05
N TYR A 126 -7.12 -19.45 52.30
CA TYR A 126 -7.58 -20.16 53.48
C TYR A 126 -9.11 -20.03 53.57
N VAL A 127 -9.81 -21.15 53.43
CA VAL A 127 -11.26 -21.25 53.70
C VAL A 127 -11.40 -21.96 55.05
N PRO A 128 -11.93 -21.28 56.10
CA PRO A 128 -12.14 -21.92 57.40
C PRO A 128 -13.22 -23.00 57.32
N ASP A 129 -12.99 -24.15 57.91
CA ASP A 129 -14.02 -25.18 58.09
C ASP A 129 -15.06 -24.71 59.12
N LYS A 130 -16.33 -24.92 58.78
CA LYS A 130 -17.52 -24.50 59.56
C LYS A 130 -17.63 -25.21 60.91
#